data_AF-A0A6G0SD83-F1
#
_entry.id   AF-A0A6G0SD83-F1
#
_cell.length_a   1.000
_cell.length_b   1.000
_cell.length_c   1.000
_cell.angle_alpha   90.00
_cell.angle_beta   90.00
_cell.angle_gamma   90.00
#
_symmetry.space_group_name_H-M   'P 1'
#
loop_
_entity.id
_entity.type
_entity.pdbx_description
1 polymer ?
#
loop_
_entity_poly.entity_id
_entity_poly.type
_entity_poly.pdbx_seq_one_letter_code
_entity_poly.pdbx_strand_id
1 'polypeptide(L)'
;MADETEVETVTRIQAVDIRDLYPELAPEDATSRVCLLCGAKLKDKTHNLTRHLERHHAGALLQLLEQRNQASPSVLATRTRRAQQEKTAARQPVGPVEDALLKAGDAKLALARWLAQEQLPVDLIEKSGFREFMEALNEQFSPPKQEELRELLETLVAGKDDTKLSVDSNCTITDVGGGGSLASAVEMMALRATCRCNEDTPLVAYSRVACGIVESGDAKVRVLRAAASLFDVQTCRGRVLGKNGVLGRSFVGVVTELQPPVSMIGAVDGTPVELLTKVVASPYLTSISQQQQEQNHQPNHAEPYPQSSNNSSSCLGVSASSGALAEYIVLPVSNLCVVPADVPDDLALLADDVAVVLSIVSELQRRHVTNVAILSDGPATILSSLLARYLHQDLQAPAHNLHVFSTSTTENSVWSPHASFTPLDIYQPAAVAHVLSQQTELALDAVVDLIGSETSAEFATSLVQSMGCVLLVDRSRLELRPRASVALDMNAVVVRELEVVSVHDCRSHLDAALEYLATQVQSQQCVAELRAYLLGGVALSHALLELQTMPEDAIAERYLQVVP
;
A
#
# COMPACT_ATOMS: atom_id res chain seq x y z
N MET A 1 25.31 46.31 -24.85
CA MET A 1 25.82 46.71 -23.52
C MET A 1 24.64 47.13 -22.67
N ALA A 2 24.17 46.25 -21.79
CA ALA A 2 23.80 46.49 -20.40
C ALA A 2 23.04 45.25 -19.89
N ASP A 3 23.75 44.44 -19.12
CA ASP A 3 23.36 43.44 -18.12
C ASP A 3 22.21 42.45 -18.43
N GLU A 4 22.62 41.31 -18.98
CA GLU A 4 22.02 40.02 -18.65
C GLU A 4 22.47 39.65 -17.22
N THR A 5 21.64 39.91 -16.22
CA THR A 5 21.83 39.33 -14.89
C THR A 5 21.45 37.85 -14.94
N GLU A 6 22.44 37.00 -14.68
CA GLU A 6 22.30 35.60 -14.30
C GLU A 6 21.21 35.45 -13.22
N VAL A 7 20.04 34.91 -13.57
CA VAL A 7 19.12 34.06 -12.77
C VAL A 7 17.83 33.98 -13.59
N GLU A 8 17.65 32.89 -14.33
CA GLU A 8 16.38 32.26 -14.77
C GLU A 8 16.59 31.45 -16.06
N THR A 9 17.54 30.52 -16.02
CA THR A 9 17.48 29.37 -16.94
C THR A 9 16.60 28.29 -16.29
N VAL A 10 15.30 28.57 -16.12
CA VAL A 10 14.33 27.52 -15.76
C VAL A 10 14.31 26.53 -16.91
N THR A 11 15.00 25.41 -16.74
CA THR A 11 15.12 24.40 -17.78
C THR A 11 13.78 23.66 -17.90
N ARG A 12 13.08 23.89 -19.02
CA ARG A 12 11.77 23.27 -19.27
C ARG A 12 11.97 21.80 -19.62
N ILE A 13 11.53 20.90 -18.73
CA ILE A 13 11.48 19.46 -18.98
C ILE A 13 10.25 19.19 -19.83
N GLN A 14 10.40 18.46 -20.93
CA GLN A 14 9.29 18.16 -21.83
C GLN A 14 8.64 16.81 -21.45
N ALA A 15 7.36 16.63 -21.77
CA ALA A 15 6.64 15.37 -21.52
C ALA A 15 7.32 14.16 -22.19
N VAL A 16 8.09 14.37 -23.27
CA VAL A 16 8.91 13.35 -23.92
C VAL A 16 10.04 12.83 -23.03
N ASP A 17 10.60 13.64 -22.13
CA ASP A 17 11.70 13.23 -21.25
C ASP A 17 11.21 12.28 -20.13
N ILE A 18 9.93 12.37 -19.73
CA ILE A 18 9.30 11.41 -18.81
C ILE A 18 8.98 10.09 -19.51
N ARG A 19 8.61 10.10 -20.80
CA ARG A 19 8.32 8.87 -21.55
C ARG A 19 9.55 7.99 -21.69
N ASP A 20 10.71 8.60 -21.88
CA ASP A 20 11.98 7.87 -21.97
C ASP A 20 12.31 7.15 -20.66
N LEU A 21 11.79 7.62 -19.51
CA LEU A 21 11.92 6.98 -18.20
C LEU A 21 10.85 5.91 -17.92
N TYR A 22 9.65 6.10 -18.46
CA TYR A 22 8.49 5.24 -18.21
C TYR A 22 7.79 4.85 -19.53
N PRO A 23 8.47 4.11 -20.42
CA PRO A 23 7.99 3.81 -21.77
C PRO A 23 6.70 2.97 -21.78
N GLU A 24 6.46 2.19 -20.73
CA GLU A 24 5.28 1.32 -20.61
C GLU A 24 4.00 2.05 -20.20
N LEU A 25 4.10 3.32 -19.78
CA LEU A 25 2.95 4.15 -19.39
C LEU A 25 2.37 4.99 -20.55
N ALA A 26 2.84 4.82 -21.79
CA ALA A 26 2.55 5.76 -22.88
C ALA A 26 2.14 5.11 -24.23
N PRO A 27 0.83 4.97 -24.54
CA PRO A 27 0.38 4.86 -25.93
C PRO A 27 0.55 6.21 -26.67
N GLU A 28 0.70 6.13 -28.00
CA GLU A 28 1.39 7.05 -28.93
C GLU A 28 1.04 8.57 -28.97
N ASP A 29 0.26 9.16 -28.07
CA ASP A 29 -0.18 10.56 -28.22
C ASP A 29 0.81 11.59 -27.66
N ALA A 30 1.75 12.05 -28.49
CA ALA A 30 2.75 13.11 -28.19
C ALA A 30 2.19 14.47 -27.73
N THR A 31 0.88 14.68 -27.78
CA THR A 31 0.23 15.95 -27.43
C THR A 31 -0.46 15.96 -26.06
N SER A 32 -0.48 14.81 -25.37
CA SER A 32 -1.06 14.65 -24.04
C SER A 32 -0.43 15.60 -23.01
N ARG A 33 -1.21 16.59 -22.54
CA ARG A 33 -0.88 17.47 -21.41
C ARG A 33 -1.26 16.81 -20.09
N VAL A 34 -0.86 15.57 -19.90
CA VAL A 34 -1.18 14.79 -18.72
C VAL A 34 0.12 14.34 -18.07
N CYS A 35 0.26 14.51 -16.75
CA CYS A 35 1.37 13.92 -16.03
C CYS A 35 1.23 12.39 -16.04
N LEU A 36 2.24 11.68 -16.53
CA LEU A 36 2.21 10.22 -16.63
C LEU A 36 2.39 9.51 -15.28
N LEU A 37 2.78 10.24 -14.23
CA LEU A 37 2.96 9.68 -12.87
C LEU A 37 1.65 9.69 -12.06
N CYS A 38 0.79 10.70 -12.25
CA CYS A 38 -0.44 10.86 -11.47
C CYS A 38 -1.72 11.06 -12.30
N GLY A 39 -1.64 11.07 -13.64
CA GLY A 39 -2.79 11.28 -14.52
C GLY A 39 -3.35 12.70 -14.51
N ALA A 40 -2.69 13.66 -13.85
CA ALA A 40 -3.19 15.04 -13.76
C ALA A 40 -3.10 15.78 -15.11
N LYS A 41 -4.23 16.35 -15.56
CA LYS A 41 -4.26 17.27 -16.71
C LYS A 41 -3.58 18.59 -16.37
N LEU A 42 -2.44 18.87 -16.99
CA LEU A 42 -1.67 20.10 -16.86
C LEU A 42 -2.39 21.22 -17.63
N LYS A 43 -3.11 22.09 -16.91
CA LYS A 43 -3.85 23.23 -17.47
C LYS A 43 -2.91 24.40 -17.81
N ASP A 44 -2.97 24.83 -19.07
CA ASP A 44 -2.35 26.05 -19.64
C ASP A 44 -0.83 26.23 -19.64
N LYS A 45 -0.37 27.16 -20.49
CA LYS A 45 1.04 27.46 -20.85
C LYS A 45 1.95 27.84 -19.66
N THR A 46 1.39 28.03 -18.46
CA THR A 46 2.08 28.45 -17.23
C THR A 46 2.30 27.30 -16.22
N HIS A 47 1.55 26.20 -16.32
CA HIS A 47 1.80 24.97 -15.53
C HIS A 47 2.76 24.08 -16.31
N ASN A 48 4.05 24.42 -16.25
CA ASN A 48 5.09 23.59 -16.82
C ASN A 48 5.20 22.27 -16.03
N LEU A 49 5.39 21.16 -16.74
CA LEU A 49 5.65 19.84 -16.20
C LEU A 49 6.70 19.86 -15.10
N THR A 50 7.78 20.64 -15.27
CA THR A 50 8.80 20.84 -14.23
C THR A 50 8.18 21.29 -12.90
N ARG A 51 7.30 22.30 -12.90
CA ARG A 51 6.66 22.83 -11.67
C ARG A 51 5.67 21.82 -11.07
N HIS A 52 4.99 21.03 -11.90
CA HIS A 52 4.13 19.96 -11.41
C HIS A 52 4.95 18.84 -10.76
N LEU A 53 6.06 18.44 -11.39
CA LEU A 53 6.99 17.46 -10.80
C LEU A 53 7.64 18.01 -9.52
N GLU A 54 8.08 19.27 -9.49
CA GLU A 54 8.61 19.93 -8.29
C GLU A 54 7.62 19.87 -7.12
N ARG A 55 6.33 20.03 -7.42
CA ARG A 55 5.28 20.11 -6.40
C ARG A 55 4.76 18.75 -5.95
N HIS A 56 4.65 17.78 -6.85
CA HIS A 56 3.94 16.52 -6.58
C HIS A 56 4.81 15.27 -6.75
N HIS A 57 5.94 15.38 -7.48
CA HIS A 57 6.81 14.26 -7.83
C HIS A 57 8.30 14.63 -7.72
N ALA A 58 8.69 15.25 -6.60
CA ALA A 58 10.03 15.82 -6.42
C ALA A 58 11.17 14.76 -6.59
N GLY A 59 10.91 13.51 -6.19
CA GLY A 59 11.84 12.40 -6.41
C GLY A 59 12.06 12.07 -7.89
N ALA A 60 10.97 12.00 -8.68
CA ALA A 60 11.07 11.75 -10.12
C ALA A 60 11.75 12.91 -10.87
N LEU A 61 11.58 14.14 -10.39
CA LEU A 61 12.29 15.31 -10.92
C LEU A 61 13.80 15.21 -10.71
N LEU A 62 14.25 14.81 -9.53
CA LEU A 62 15.68 14.68 -9.22
C LEU A 62 16.35 13.65 -10.13
N GLN A 63 15.72 12.50 -10.35
CA GLN A 63 16.22 11.46 -11.24
C GLN A 63 16.32 11.93 -12.71
N LEU A 64 15.34 12.70 -13.18
CA LEU A 64 15.36 13.33 -14.52
C LEU A 64 16.52 14.31 -14.69
N LEU A 65 16.78 15.12 -13.67
CA LEU A 65 17.85 16.12 -13.70
C LEU A 65 19.24 15.45 -13.68
N GLU A 66 19.42 14.39 -12.90
CA GLU A 66 20.66 13.61 -12.85
C GLU A 66 20.99 12.95 -14.20
N GLN A 67 20.03 12.29 -14.85
CA GLN A 67 20.26 11.67 -16.15
C GLN A 67 20.54 12.69 -17.26
N ARG A 68 19.88 13.85 -17.24
CA ARG A 68 20.14 14.90 -18.24
C ARG A 68 21.53 15.52 -18.09
N ASN A 69 22.04 15.61 -16.86
CA ASN A 69 23.41 16.05 -16.60
C ASN A 69 24.46 15.05 -17.09
N GLN A 70 24.07 13.80 -17.37
CA GLN A 70 24.92 12.77 -17.98
C GLN A 70 24.83 12.74 -19.52
N ALA A 71 23.93 13.51 -20.15
CA ALA A 71 23.70 13.49 -21.60
C ALA A 71 24.54 14.55 -22.37
N SER A 72 25.10 14.16 -23.52
CA SER A 72 26.03 14.98 -24.30
C SER A 72 25.39 16.21 -25.00
N PRO A 73 26.10 17.35 -25.14
CA PRO A 73 25.53 18.65 -25.59
C PRO A 73 24.96 18.69 -27.02
N SER A 74 25.31 17.72 -27.88
CA SER A 74 24.90 17.70 -29.29
C SER A 74 23.42 17.35 -29.52
N VAL A 75 22.74 16.76 -28.52
CA VAL A 75 21.33 16.32 -28.62
C VAL A 75 20.34 17.46 -28.36
N LEU A 76 20.74 18.48 -27.61
CA LEU A 76 19.87 19.60 -27.19
C LEU A 76 19.58 20.61 -28.32
N ALA A 77 20.47 20.74 -29.32
CA ALA A 77 20.36 21.73 -30.38
C ALA A 77 19.28 21.40 -31.43
N THR A 78 18.90 20.13 -31.58
CA THR A 78 17.97 19.67 -32.62
C THR A 78 16.50 19.88 -32.25
N ARG A 79 16.18 20.00 -30.96
CA ARG A 79 14.80 20.10 -30.45
C ARG A 79 14.19 21.52 -30.53
N THR A 80 15.01 22.56 -30.60
CA THR A 80 14.57 23.97 -30.55
C THR A 80 13.86 24.45 -31.82
N ARG A 81 14.06 23.79 -32.97
CA ARG A 81 13.47 24.19 -34.26
C ARG A 81 12.00 23.83 -34.44
N ARG A 82 11.45 22.89 -33.65
CA ARG A 82 10.04 22.44 -33.78
C ARG A 82 9.03 23.33 -33.06
N ALA A 83 9.46 24.18 -32.13
CA ALA A 83 8.58 24.93 -31.22
C ALA A 83 8.05 26.28 -31.77
N GLN A 84 8.52 26.73 -32.95
CA GLN A 84 8.17 28.05 -33.49
C GLN A 84 6.91 28.09 -34.36
N GLN A 85 6.25 26.95 -34.62
CA GLN A 85 5.19 26.87 -35.64
C GLN A 85 3.73 26.94 -35.14
N GLU A 86 3.45 26.93 -33.83
CA GLU A 86 2.05 26.84 -33.30
C GLU A 86 1.62 28.02 -32.40
N LYS A 87 1.97 29.25 -32.79
CA LYS A 87 1.49 30.47 -32.11
C LYS A 87 0.56 31.30 -33.00
N THR A 88 -0.65 30.81 -33.26
CA THR A 88 -1.75 31.68 -33.73
C THR A 88 -3.13 31.06 -33.39
N ALA A 89 -4.04 31.91 -32.86
CA ALA A 89 -5.43 31.66 -32.41
C ALA A 89 -5.58 30.96 -31.04
N ALA A 90 -6.43 31.36 -30.09
CA ALA A 90 -7.43 32.42 -29.98
C ALA A 90 -7.56 32.86 -28.50
N ARG A 91 -7.98 34.12 -28.25
CA ARG A 91 -8.28 34.70 -26.93
C ARG A 91 -9.80 34.82 -26.76
N GLN A 92 -10.36 34.41 -25.62
CA GLN A 92 -11.59 34.97 -25.04
C GLN A 92 -11.58 34.85 -23.50
N PRO A 93 -12.25 35.74 -22.74
CA PRO A 93 -12.16 35.82 -21.28
C PRO A 93 -13.26 35.03 -20.56
N VAL A 94 -12.94 34.50 -19.37
CA VAL A 94 -13.84 33.78 -18.45
C VAL A 94 -14.18 34.70 -17.27
N GLY A 95 -15.46 34.73 -16.87
CA GLY A 95 -15.98 35.50 -15.72
C GLY A 95 -15.66 34.88 -14.37
N PRO A 96 -15.94 35.58 -13.25
CA PRO A 96 -15.44 35.22 -11.93
C PRO A 96 -16.28 34.09 -11.30
N VAL A 97 -15.60 33.18 -10.60
CA VAL A 97 -16.20 32.21 -9.67
C VAL A 97 -15.82 32.67 -8.25
N GLU A 98 -16.79 32.69 -7.36
CA GLU A 98 -16.67 33.16 -5.97
C GLU A 98 -15.86 32.15 -5.13
N ASP A 99 -14.73 32.61 -4.57
CA ASP A 99 -13.96 31.90 -3.54
C ASP A 99 -14.56 32.17 -2.16
N ALA A 100 -14.75 31.11 -1.38
CA ALA A 100 -15.15 31.19 0.01
C ALA A 100 -14.00 31.78 0.86
N LEU A 101 -14.23 32.97 1.41
CA LEU A 101 -13.31 33.70 2.27
C LEU A 101 -12.99 32.95 3.57
N LEU A 102 -11.79 32.39 3.67
CA LEU A 102 -11.15 32.03 4.95
C LEU A 102 -10.91 33.29 5.78
N LYS A 103 -11.28 33.27 7.06
CA LYS A 103 -11.02 34.40 7.96
C LYS A 103 -9.52 34.45 8.30
N ALA A 104 -8.97 35.66 8.43
CA ALA A 104 -7.53 35.89 8.62
C ALA A 104 -6.89 35.15 9.83
N GLY A 105 -7.68 34.78 10.84
CA GLY A 105 -7.21 33.98 11.97
C GLY A 105 -6.89 32.51 11.61
N ASP A 106 -7.63 31.93 10.67
CA ASP A 106 -7.49 30.51 10.29
C ASP A 106 -6.23 30.28 9.44
N ALA A 107 -5.87 31.26 8.62
CA ALA A 107 -4.68 31.19 7.76
C ALA A 107 -3.36 31.30 8.55
N LYS A 108 -3.33 32.06 9.64
CA LYS A 108 -2.15 32.15 10.53
C LYS A 108 -1.92 30.85 11.29
N LEU A 109 -2.99 30.22 11.78
CA LEU A 109 -2.93 28.91 12.42
C LEU A 109 -2.50 27.81 11.43
N ALA A 110 -3.00 27.85 10.20
CA ALA A 110 -2.57 26.93 9.14
C ALA A 110 -1.06 27.05 8.84
N LEU A 111 -0.54 28.28 8.79
CA LEU A 111 0.90 28.52 8.64
C LEU A 111 1.71 27.98 9.83
N ALA A 112 1.21 28.16 11.07
CA ALA A 112 1.85 27.63 12.26
C ALA A 112 1.90 26.10 12.27
N ARG A 113 0.79 25.43 11.91
CA ARG A 113 0.71 23.97 11.74
C ARG A 113 1.70 23.46 10.71
N TRP A 114 1.79 24.14 9.57
CA TRP A 114 2.71 23.78 8.50
C TRP A 114 4.18 23.87 8.94
N LEU A 115 4.57 24.97 9.61
CA LEU A 115 5.93 25.12 10.13
C LEU A 115 6.30 24.04 11.16
N ALA A 116 5.36 23.68 12.03
CA ALA A 116 5.56 22.62 13.02
C ALA A 116 5.71 21.23 12.38
N GLN A 117 4.84 20.91 11.42
CA GLN A 117 4.82 19.63 10.72
C GLN A 117 6.11 19.38 9.93
N GLU A 118 6.64 20.42 9.31
CA GLU A 118 7.87 20.36 8.48
C GLU A 118 9.15 20.63 9.30
N GLN A 119 9.04 20.81 10.63
CA GLN A 119 10.15 21.16 11.53
C GLN A 119 10.96 22.38 11.05
N LEU A 120 10.29 23.34 10.42
CA LEU A 120 10.94 24.54 9.88
C LEU A 120 11.19 25.56 10.99
N PRO A 121 12.31 26.30 10.92
CA PRO A 121 12.68 27.21 11.99
C PRO A 121 11.75 28.42 12.00
N VAL A 122 11.36 28.85 13.21
CA VAL A 122 10.35 29.90 13.45
C VAL A 122 10.80 31.26 12.90
N ASP A 123 12.09 31.50 12.71
CA ASP A 123 12.64 32.72 12.10
C ASP A 123 12.37 32.81 10.59
N LEU A 124 11.94 31.72 9.94
CA LEU A 124 11.64 31.68 8.51
C LEU A 124 10.60 32.74 8.10
N ILE A 125 9.61 32.99 8.95
CA ILE A 125 8.55 33.99 8.70
C ILE A 125 9.07 35.44 8.70
N GLU A 126 10.26 35.68 9.21
CA GLU A 126 10.87 37.01 9.26
C GLU A 126 11.81 37.26 8.08
N LYS A 127 12.20 36.21 7.34
CA LYS A 127 13.09 36.34 6.18
C LYS A 127 12.39 37.10 5.05
N SER A 128 13.09 38.08 4.47
CA SER A 128 12.55 38.94 3.40
C SER A 128 12.00 38.14 2.23
N GLY A 129 12.73 37.12 1.76
CA GLY A 129 12.27 36.27 0.66
C GLY A 129 11.01 35.47 0.98
N PHE A 130 10.79 35.09 2.24
CA PHE A 130 9.55 34.43 2.66
C PHE A 130 8.38 35.42 2.70
N ARG A 131 8.62 36.66 3.16
CA ARG A 131 7.59 37.72 3.17
C ARG A 131 7.18 38.11 1.75
N GLU A 132 8.14 38.29 0.85
CA GLU A 132 7.88 38.55 -0.57
C GLU A 132 7.10 37.41 -1.22
N PHE A 133 7.42 36.16 -0.88
CA PHE A 133 6.67 34.99 -1.33
C PHE A 133 5.23 34.97 -0.82
N MET A 134 5.01 35.26 0.46
CA MET A 134 3.66 35.27 1.04
C MET A 134 2.81 36.41 0.50
N GLU A 135 3.39 37.59 0.29
CA GLU A 135 2.73 38.74 -0.33
C GLU A 135 2.34 38.46 -1.78
N ALA A 136 3.18 37.77 -2.54
CA ALA A 136 2.87 37.33 -3.90
C ALA A 136 1.75 36.28 -3.98
N LEU A 137 1.57 35.47 -2.92
CA LEU A 137 0.49 34.49 -2.83
C LEU A 137 -0.85 35.11 -2.43
N ASN A 138 -0.82 36.04 -1.48
CA ASN A 138 -1.99 36.75 -1.01
C ASN A 138 -1.61 38.09 -0.40
N GLU A 139 -1.83 39.17 -1.14
CA GLU A 139 -1.53 40.55 -0.72
C GLU A 139 -2.28 40.97 0.56
N GLN A 140 -3.40 40.31 0.89
CA GLN A 140 -4.20 40.62 2.07
C GLN A 140 -3.76 39.84 3.31
N PHE A 141 -2.93 38.81 3.14
CA PHE A 141 -2.47 37.97 4.25
C PHE A 141 -1.14 38.46 4.80
N SER A 142 -1.14 38.87 6.07
CA SER A 142 0.09 39.17 6.79
C SER A 142 0.51 37.98 7.66
N PRO A 143 1.71 37.40 7.45
CA PRO A 143 2.20 36.34 8.32
C PRO A 143 2.31 36.85 9.77
N PRO A 144 2.05 35.98 10.78
CA PRO A 144 2.10 36.35 12.19
C PRO A 144 3.50 36.85 12.57
N LYS A 145 3.58 37.65 13.63
CA LYS A 145 4.89 38.00 14.23
C LYS A 145 5.45 36.79 14.98
N GLN A 146 6.75 36.81 15.26
CA GLN A 146 7.42 35.70 15.95
C GLN A 146 6.76 35.36 17.30
N GLU A 147 6.34 36.35 18.08
CA GLU A 147 5.64 36.09 19.36
C GLU A 147 4.25 35.45 19.13
N GLU A 148 3.46 35.96 18.18
CA GLU A 148 2.14 35.42 17.81
C GLU A 148 2.26 33.98 17.26
N LEU A 149 3.30 33.70 16.49
CA LEU A 149 3.58 32.36 15.97
C LEU A 149 3.95 31.38 17.09
N ARG A 150 4.71 31.82 18.10
CA ARG A 150 5.02 30.98 19.27
C ARG A 150 3.78 30.67 20.08
N GLU A 151 2.89 31.64 20.30
CA GLU A 151 1.61 31.40 20.98
C GLU A 151 0.72 30.40 20.21
N LEU A 152 0.67 30.50 18.88
CA LEU A 152 -0.06 29.54 18.03
C LEU A 152 0.54 28.14 18.11
N LEU A 153 1.88 28.02 18.09
CA LEU A 153 2.58 26.74 18.23
C LEU A 153 2.39 26.14 19.63
N GLU A 154 2.43 26.95 20.69
CA GLU A 154 2.13 26.51 22.06
C GLU A 154 0.68 26.03 22.20
N THR A 155 -0.27 26.68 21.52
CA THR A 155 -1.67 26.27 21.48
C THR A 155 -1.85 24.93 20.75
N LEU A 156 -1.10 24.71 19.66
CA LEU A 156 -1.08 23.44 18.93
C LEU A 156 -0.49 22.29 19.75
N VAL A 157 0.56 22.56 20.51
CA VAL A 157 1.17 21.57 21.42
C VAL A 157 0.26 21.28 22.62
N ALA A 158 -0.54 22.24 23.07
CA ALA A 158 -1.49 22.09 24.18
C ALA A 158 -2.85 21.46 23.78
N GLY A 159 -3.07 21.12 22.50
CA GLY A 159 -4.23 20.35 22.03
C GLY A 159 -5.59 21.05 22.14
N LYS A 160 -5.65 22.39 22.17
CA LYS A 160 -6.90 23.12 22.51
C LYS A 160 -7.85 23.47 21.35
N ASP A 161 -7.48 23.26 20.09
CA ASP A 161 -8.26 23.80 18.94
C ASP A 161 -8.56 22.80 17.79
N ASP A 162 -8.62 21.50 18.06
CA ASP A 162 -9.07 20.52 17.04
C ASP A 162 -10.61 20.44 16.87
N THR A 163 -11.38 21.29 17.56
CA THR A 163 -12.85 21.19 17.60
C THR A 163 -13.62 22.13 16.66
N LYS A 164 -12.97 22.88 15.75
CA LYS A 164 -13.68 23.86 14.89
C LYS A 164 -13.78 23.56 13.39
N LEU A 165 -13.38 22.38 12.93
CA LEU A 165 -13.61 21.93 11.54
C LEU A 165 -14.27 20.55 11.40
N SER A 166 -14.80 19.98 12.50
CA SER A 166 -15.70 18.82 12.40
C SER A 166 -17.12 19.30 12.14
N VAL A 167 -17.63 18.98 10.95
CA VAL A 167 -19.06 19.03 10.62
C VAL A 167 -19.84 18.22 11.67
N ASP A 168 -20.95 18.81 12.11
CA ASP A 168 -21.81 18.37 13.22
C ASP A 168 -22.12 16.86 13.24
N SER A 169 -21.83 16.24 14.38
CA SER A 169 -22.50 15.02 14.83
C SER A 169 -22.63 15.09 16.35
N ASN A 170 -23.82 15.50 16.78
CA ASN A 170 -24.20 15.65 18.19
C ASN A 170 -24.06 14.32 18.95
N CYS A 171 -23.17 14.28 19.94
CA CYS A 171 -23.36 13.45 21.12
C CYS A 171 -22.86 14.21 22.35
N THR A 172 -23.81 14.67 23.16
CA THR A 172 -23.59 15.32 24.44
C THR A 172 -23.41 14.23 25.49
N ILE A 173 -22.22 14.12 26.09
CA ILE A 173 -22.04 13.42 27.36
C ILE A 173 -21.25 14.33 28.29
N THR A 174 -21.86 14.54 29.45
CA THR A 174 -21.45 15.39 30.57
C THR A 174 -20.22 14.87 31.29
N ASP A 175 -19.34 15.81 31.63
CA ASP A 175 -18.23 15.73 32.58
C ASP A 175 -18.56 14.94 33.86
N VAL A 176 -17.75 13.92 34.14
CA VAL A 176 -17.40 13.53 35.52
C VAL A 176 -15.92 13.19 35.54
N GLY A 177 -15.15 14.00 36.28
CA GLY A 177 -13.70 13.91 36.37
C GLY A 177 -13.16 12.64 37.05
N GLY A 178 -11.99 12.24 36.59
CA GLY A 178 -11.11 11.27 37.24
C GLY A 178 -9.71 11.42 36.66
N GLY A 179 -8.76 11.88 37.47
CA GLY A 179 -7.37 12.10 37.05
C GLY A 179 -6.70 10.81 36.61
N GLY A 180 -6.51 10.65 35.30
CA GLY A 180 -5.63 9.65 34.71
C GLY A 180 -4.26 10.27 34.43
N SER A 181 -3.22 9.64 34.96
CA SER A 181 -1.82 9.93 34.61
C SER A 181 -1.66 9.88 33.08
N LEU A 182 -1.26 11.00 32.47
CA LEU A 182 -0.86 11.02 31.05
C LEU A 182 0.29 10.01 30.88
N ALA A 183 0.01 8.83 30.34
CA ALA A 183 1.03 7.91 29.89
C ALA A 183 1.82 8.61 28.79
N SER A 184 3.08 8.95 29.06
CA SER A 184 3.95 9.59 28.09
C SER A 184 4.12 8.66 26.90
N ALA A 185 3.73 9.11 25.70
CA ALA A 185 3.95 8.37 24.47
C ALA A 185 5.44 8.02 24.35
N VAL A 186 5.74 6.72 24.30
CA VAL A 186 7.11 6.23 24.15
C VAL A 186 7.54 6.46 22.71
N GLU A 187 8.66 7.14 22.48
CA GLU A 187 9.25 7.23 21.15
C GLU A 187 9.91 5.90 20.77
N MET A 188 9.78 5.50 19.51
CA MET A 188 10.44 4.33 18.93
C MET A 188 11.04 4.68 17.58
N MET A 189 12.08 3.95 17.16
CA MET A 189 12.60 4.03 15.80
C MET A 189 11.73 3.23 14.84
N ALA A 190 11.45 3.81 13.67
CA ALA A 190 10.66 3.17 12.63
C ALA A 190 11.05 3.67 11.23
N LEU A 191 10.70 2.89 10.22
CA LEU A 191 10.73 3.33 8.82
C LEU A 191 9.36 3.91 8.46
N ARG A 192 9.29 5.24 8.37
CA ARG A 192 8.03 5.98 8.17
C ARG A 192 7.99 6.71 6.84
N ALA A 193 6.89 6.54 6.12
CA ALA A 193 6.54 7.32 4.95
C ALA A 193 5.66 8.51 5.33
N THR A 194 5.90 9.65 4.68
CA THR A 194 5.09 10.87 4.84
C THR A 194 4.74 11.46 3.49
N CYS A 195 3.44 11.74 3.30
CA CYS A 195 2.87 12.47 2.17
C CYS A 195 1.97 13.58 2.70
N ARG A 196 1.90 14.72 1.98
CA ARG A 196 0.96 15.80 2.33
C ARG A 196 -0.43 15.53 1.77
N CYS A 197 -0.49 14.89 0.61
CA CYS A 197 -1.72 14.48 -0.05
C CYS A 197 -1.55 13.15 -0.78
N ASN A 198 -2.65 12.67 -1.34
CA ASN A 198 -2.77 11.36 -1.96
C ASN A 198 -2.03 11.22 -3.30
N GLU A 199 -1.64 12.34 -3.89
CA GLU A 199 -0.93 12.43 -5.16
C GLU A 199 0.59 12.57 -4.98
N ASP A 200 1.06 12.83 -3.76
CA ASP A 200 2.46 13.08 -3.47
C ASP A 200 3.27 11.78 -3.39
N THR A 201 4.48 11.81 -3.97
CA THR A 201 5.52 10.83 -3.69
C THR A 201 5.89 10.85 -2.20
N PRO A 202 5.93 9.69 -1.50
CA PRO A 202 6.30 9.64 -0.09
C PRO A 202 7.77 9.99 0.14
N LEU A 203 8.02 10.82 1.14
CA LEU A 203 9.33 10.90 1.77
C LEU A 203 9.43 9.79 2.81
N VAL A 204 10.39 8.88 2.67
CA VAL A 204 10.61 7.78 3.61
C VAL A 204 11.87 8.03 4.42
N ALA A 205 11.75 7.91 5.74
CA ALA A 205 12.85 8.14 6.67
C ALA A 205 12.89 7.09 7.78
N TYR A 206 14.10 6.71 8.20
CA TYR A 206 14.35 6.05 9.47
C TYR A 206 14.38 7.12 10.56
N SER A 207 13.32 7.20 11.37
CA SER A 207 13.14 8.31 12.32
C SER A 207 12.43 7.87 13.60
N ARG A 208 12.46 8.75 14.60
CA ARG A 208 11.67 8.57 15.82
C ARG A 208 10.22 8.88 15.54
N VAL A 209 9.35 7.99 15.97
CA VAL A 209 7.90 8.11 15.89
C VAL A 209 7.29 7.81 17.25
N ALA A 210 6.14 8.41 17.55
CA ALA A 210 5.39 8.03 18.73
C ALA A 210 4.90 6.58 18.58
N CYS A 211 5.21 5.73 19.56
CA CYS A 211 4.57 4.44 19.73
C CYS A 211 3.14 4.68 20.23
N GLY A 212 2.19 3.89 19.73
CA GLY A 212 0.80 3.95 20.17
C GLY A 212 0.69 3.78 21.70
N ILE A 213 -0.34 4.39 22.28
CA ILE A 213 -0.68 4.16 23.68
C ILE A 213 -1.53 2.89 23.72
N VAL A 214 -1.24 1.99 24.66
CA VAL A 214 -2.04 0.78 24.84
C VAL A 214 -3.36 1.17 25.48
N GLU A 215 -4.45 0.99 24.74
CA GLU A 215 -5.81 1.16 25.23
C GLU A 215 -6.45 -0.19 25.62
N SER A 216 -7.63 -0.14 26.24
CA SER A 216 -8.38 -1.34 26.61
C SER A 216 -8.72 -2.16 25.36
N GLY A 217 -8.15 -3.36 25.27
CA GLY A 217 -8.29 -4.26 24.12
C GLY A 217 -7.06 -4.35 23.24
N ASP A 218 -6.03 -3.55 23.51
CA ASP A 218 -4.78 -3.54 22.75
C ASP A 218 -3.64 -4.26 23.47
N ALA A 219 -2.65 -4.64 22.69
CA ALA A 219 -1.36 -5.11 23.15
C ALA A 219 -0.24 -4.32 22.46
N LYS A 220 0.81 -4.01 23.22
CA LYS A 220 2.08 -3.56 22.68
C LYS A 220 2.99 -4.75 22.48
N VAL A 221 3.52 -4.85 21.29
CA VAL A 221 4.39 -5.93 20.85
C VAL A 221 5.74 -5.35 20.49
N ARG A 222 6.81 -5.90 21.07
CA ARG A 222 8.17 -5.64 20.63
C ARG A 222 8.43 -6.50 19.40
N VAL A 223 8.74 -5.87 18.28
CA VAL A 223 9.02 -6.58 17.03
C VAL A 223 10.36 -7.31 17.18
N LEU A 224 10.39 -8.60 16.86
CA LEU A 224 11.63 -9.38 16.77
C LEU A 224 12.16 -9.36 15.34
N ARG A 225 11.25 -9.46 14.39
CA ARG A 225 11.55 -9.51 12.96
C ARG A 225 10.31 -9.08 12.17
N ALA A 226 10.52 -8.34 11.10
CA ALA A 226 9.49 -7.96 10.16
C ALA A 226 9.87 -8.36 8.73
N ALA A 227 8.86 -8.51 7.87
CA ALA A 227 9.04 -8.74 6.45
C ALA A 227 8.80 -7.45 5.67
N ALA A 228 9.81 -7.01 4.92
CA ALA A 228 9.66 -5.98 3.91
C ALA A 228 9.41 -6.63 2.54
N SER A 229 8.45 -6.07 1.81
CA SER A 229 7.88 -6.59 0.57
C SER A 229 8.17 -5.66 -0.61
N LEU A 230 7.78 -6.07 -1.82
CA LEU A 230 7.83 -5.23 -3.01
C LEU A 230 7.10 -3.89 -2.81
N PHE A 231 5.98 -3.89 -2.07
CA PHE A 231 5.26 -2.66 -1.72
C PHE A 231 6.14 -1.69 -0.92
N ASP A 232 6.94 -2.19 0.03
CA ASP A 232 7.83 -1.38 0.86
C ASP A 232 8.99 -0.80 0.03
N VAL A 233 9.56 -1.59 -0.90
CA VAL A 233 10.58 -1.11 -1.86
C VAL A 233 10.03 -0.02 -2.76
N GLN A 234 8.87 -0.26 -3.37
CA GLN A 234 8.22 0.71 -4.24
C GLN A 234 7.87 1.99 -3.48
N THR A 235 7.48 1.88 -2.21
CA THR A 235 7.25 3.04 -1.33
C THR A 235 8.55 3.79 -1.05
N CYS A 236 9.64 3.11 -0.66
CA CYS A 236 10.95 3.71 -0.39
C CYS A 236 11.56 4.41 -1.63
N ARG A 237 11.13 4.00 -2.83
CA ARG A 237 11.50 4.58 -4.12
C ARG A 237 10.51 5.61 -4.65
N GLY A 238 9.46 5.90 -3.89
CA GLY A 238 8.50 6.94 -4.24
C GLY A 238 7.49 6.55 -5.34
N ARG A 239 7.33 5.25 -5.64
CA ARG A 239 6.40 4.74 -6.65
C ARG A 239 4.99 4.53 -6.11
N VAL A 240 4.83 4.38 -4.79
CA VAL A 240 3.51 4.29 -4.13
C VAL A 240 3.07 5.67 -3.67
N LEU A 241 2.27 6.36 -4.47
CA LEU A 241 1.80 7.72 -4.17
C LEU A 241 0.84 7.74 -2.97
N GLY A 242 0.95 8.75 -2.13
CA GLY A 242 0.05 8.99 -1.00
C GLY A 242 0.24 8.07 0.21
N LYS A 243 1.28 7.21 0.23
CA LYS A 243 1.56 6.37 1.41
C LYS A 243 2.00 7.24 2.59
N ASN A 244 1.27 7.15 3.69
CA ASN A 244 1.61 7.80 4.95
C ASN A 244 1.58 6.76 6.09
N GLY A 245 2.48 6.89 7.07
CA GLY A 245 2.60 5.97 8.20
C GLY A 245 3.80 5.04 8.11
N VAL A 246 3.93 4.17 9.10
CA VAL A 246 5.00 3.18 9.20
C VAL A 246 4.80 2.06 8.16
N LEU A 247 5.92 1.51 7.67
CA LEU A 247 5.96 0.46 6.65
C LEU A 247 5.98 -0.95 7.27
N GLY A 248 5.82 -2.00 6.45
CA GLY A 248 5.87 -3.40 6.87
C GLY A 248 4.53 -3.98 7.30
N ARG A 249 4.06 -4.97 6.55
CA ARG A 249 2.76 -5.64 6.76
C ARG A 249 2.81 -6.84 7.72
N SER A 250 3.94 -7.54 7.77
CA SER A 250 4.09 -8.80 8.52
C SER A 250 5.26 -8.73 9.49
N PHE A 251 5.07 -9.34 10.67
CA PHE A 251 6.09 -9.45 11.70
C PHE A 251 5.86 -10.64 12.61
N VAL A 252 6.92 -11.00 13.33
CA VAL A 252 6.87 -11.78 14.56
C VAL A 252 7.42 -10.92 15.71
N GLY A 253 6.76 -10.98 16.85
CA GLY A 253 7.08 -10.13 18.00
C GLY A 253 6.76 -10.78 19.34
N VAL A 254 7.09 -10.11 20.43
CA VAL A 254 6.78 -10.55 21.80
C VAL A 254 5.93 -9.49 22.49
N VAL A 255 4.82 -9.92 23.09
CA VAL A 255 3.93 -9.04 23.84
C VAL A 255 4.66 -8.49 25.07
N THR A 256 4.75 -7.16 25.18
CA THR A 256 5.43 -6.46 26.29
C THR A 256 4.47 -5.75 27.23
N GLU A 257 3.32 -5.29 26.71
CA GLU A 257 2.27 -4.66 27.50
C GLU A 257 0.92 -5.17 26.96
N LEU A 258 -0.04 -5.41 27.85
CA LEU A 258 -1.35 -5.96 27.52
C LEU A 258 -2.40 -5.29 28.38
N GLN A 259 -3.43 -4.71 27.77
CA GLN A 259 -4.65 -4.29 28.47
C GLN A 259 -5.82 -5.10 27.93
N PRO A 260 -6.16 -6.25 28.53
CA PRO A 260 -7.29 -7.03 28.06
C PRO A 260 -8.61 -6.26 28.28
N PRO A 261 -9.60 -6.37 27.38
CA PRO A 261 -10.91 -5.76 27.60
C PRO A 261 -11.56 -6.37 28.85
N VAL A 262 -12.27 -5.53 29.62
CA VAL A 262 -13.01 -5.93 30.84
C VAL A 262 -14.00 -7.08 30.57
N SER A 263 -14.42 -7.25 29.32
CA SER A 263 -15.40 -8.25 28.85
C SER A 263 -14.82 -9.62 28.45
N MET A 264 -13.50 -9.80 28.38
CA MET A 264 -12.87 -11.04 27.87
C MET A 264 -12.56 -12.10 28.94
N ILE A 265 -13.13 -11.95 30.15
CA ILE A 265 -13.16 -13.04 31.13
C ILE A 265 -14.23 -14.05 30.66
N GLY A 266 -13.90 -14.91 29.69
CA GLY A 266 -14.64 -16.17 29.51
C GLY A 266 -15.06 -16.64 28.12
N ALA A 267 -14.65 -16.03 27.00
CA ALA A 267 -14.94 -16.64 25.69
C ALA A 267 -14.01 -16.15 24.56
N VAL A 268 -13.02 -16.97 24.20
CA VAL A 268 -12.46 -17.09 22.83
C VAL A 268 -11.92 -18.52 22.70
N ASP A 269 -12.32 -19.25 21.65
CA ASP A 269 -11.67 -20.49 21.26
C ASP A 269 -10.27 -20.16 20.72
N GLY A 270 -9.20 -20.55 21.44
CA GLY A 270 -7.82 -20.28 21.07
C GLY A 270 -6.88 -20.22 22.27
N THR A 271 -5.56 -20.24 22.03
CA THR A 271 -4.56 -20.00 23.07
C THR A 271 -4.59 -18.52 23.48
N PRO A 272 -4.76 -18.19 24.77
CA PRO A 272 -4.85 -16.80 25.20
C PRO A 272 -3.53 -16.08 24.94
N VAL A 273 -3.62 -14.85 24.43
CA VAL A 273 -2.48 -13.94 24.28
C VAL A 273 -2.09 -13.43 25.67
N GLU A 274 -0.86 -13.70 26.09
CA GLU A 274 -0.34 -13.33 27.41
C GLU A 274 0.92 -12.46 27.27
N LEU A 275 1.38 -11.87 28.38
CA LEU A 275 2.67 -11.19 28.38
C LEU A 275 3.79 -12.18 28.05
N LEU A 276 4.79 -11.71 27.31
CA LEU A 276 5.96 -12.47 26.87
C LEU A 276 5.65 -13.60 25.87
N THR A 277 4.42 -13.75 25.38
CA THR A 277 4.12 -14.69 24.30
C THR A 277 4.61 -14.14 22.96
N LYS A 278 5.14 -15.04 22.13
CA LYS A 278 5.49 -14.74 20.75
C LYS A 278 4.23 -14.71 19.90
N VAL A 279 4.04 -13.67 19.10
CA VAL A 279 2.84 -13.44 18.31
C VAL A 279 3.18 -12.99 16.88
N VAL A 280 2.28 -13.32 15.96
CA VAL A 280 2.10 -12.69 14.65
C VAL A 280 0.76 -11.95 14.66
N ALA A 281 0.43 -11.24 13.59
CA ALA A 281 -0.86 -10.57 13.48
C ALA A 281 -1.53 -10.74 12.11
N SER A 282 -2.86 -10.77 12.11
CA SER A 282 -3.65 -10.48 10.92
C SER A 282 -3.40 -9.03 10.50
N PRO A 283 -3.04 -8.76 9.24
CA PRO A 283 -2.74 -7.40 8.79
C PRO A 283 -4.01 -6.54 8.64
N TYR A 284 -5.18 -7.15 8.46
CA TYR A 284 -6.46 -6.44 8.43
C TYR A 284 -6.85 -6.01 9.84
N LEU A 285 -6.85 -4.71 10.14
CA LEU A 285 -7.22 -4.16 11.44
C LEU A 285 -8.75 -4.05 11.55
N THR A 286 -9.34 -4.67 12.59
CA THR A 286 -10.78 -4.51 12.88
C THR A 286 -10.99 -3.24 13.70
N SER A 287 -11.96 -2.41 13.32
CA SER A 287 -12.39 -1.32 14.20
C SER A 287 -13.28 -1.87 15.31
N ILE A 288 -13.17 -1.30 16.52
CA ILE A 288 -13.99 -1.69 17.70
C ILE A 288 -15.50 -1.62 17.38
N SER A 289 -15.92 -0.77 16.44
CA SER A 289 -17.30 -0.66 15.96
C SER A 289 -17.81 -1.89 15.18
N GLN A 290 -16.94 -2.63 14.49
CA GLN A 290 -17.32 -3.84 13.73
C GLN A 290 -17.61 -5.02 14.66
N GLN A 291 -16.86 -5.15 15.76
CA GLN A 291 -17.07 -6.21 16.76
C GLN A 291 -18.44 -6.13 17.44
N GLN A 292 -19.00 -4.92 17.61
CA GLN A 292 -20.34 -4.72 18.17
C GLN A 292 -21.48 -5.05 17.19
N GLN A 293 -21.23 -5.00 15.88
CA GLN A 293 -22.22 -5.39 14.87
C GLN A 293 -22.25 -6.90 14.62
N GLU A 294 -21.09 -7.56 14.66
CA GLU A 294 -20.99 -9.02 14.53
C GLU A 294 -21.60 -9.75 15.73
N GLN A 295 -21.41 -9.23 16.96
CA GLN A 295 -22.02 -9.81 18.16
C GLN A 295 -23.55 -9.64 18.24
N ASN A 296 -24.15 -8.70 17.50
CA ASN A 296 -25.60 -8.46 17.49
C ASN A 296 -26.36 -9.23 16.41
N HIS A 297 -25.68 -9.96 15.51
CA HIS A 297 -26.35 -10.83 14.55
C HIS A 297 -26.70 -12.18 15.18
N GLN A 298 -27.87 -12.25 15.82
CA GLN A 298 -28.52 -13.54 16.12
C GLN A 298 -28.89 -14.27 14.82
N PRO A 299 -28.81 -15.62 14.77
CA PRO A 299 -29.19 -16.41 13.61
C PRO A 299 -30.71 -16.52 13.53
N ASN A 300 -31.39 -15.45 13.10
CA ASN A 300 -32.80 -15.53 12.74
C ASN A 300 -32.93 -15.61 11.22
N HIS A 301 -33.51 -16.72 10.75
CA HIS A 301 -33.89 -17.00 9.38
C HIS A 301 -34.67 -15.83 8.74
N ALA A 302 -33.99 -14.95 8.00
CA ALA A 302 -34.56 -14.08 6.99
C ALA A 302 -33.43 -13.61 6.05
N GLU A 303 -33.69 -13.63 4.74
CA GLU A 303 -32.71 -13.43 3.68
C GLU A 303 -31.85 -12.16 3.80
N PRO A 304 -30.56 -12.22 3.40
CA PRO A 304 -29.70 -11.06 3.44
C PRO A 304 -30.00 -10.13 2.26
N TYR A 305 -30.69 -9.02 2.54
CA TYR A 305 -30.64 -7.84 1.66
C TYR A 305 -29.20 -7.29 1.63
N PRO A 306 -28.72 -6.79 0.47
CA PRO A 306 -27.34 -6.37 0.32
C PRO A 306 -27.06 -5.11 1.15
N GLN A 307 -26.37 -5.27 2.27
CA GLN A 307 -25.82 -4.16 3.03
C GLN A 307 -24.62 -3.59 2.27
N SER A 308 -24.59 -2.27 2.16
CA SER A 308 -23.58 -1.47 1.47
C SER A 308 -22.15 -1.86 1.91
N SER A 309 -21.35 -2.30 0.94
CA SER A 309 -19.97 -2.78 1.03
C SER A 309 -18.94 -1.67 1.30
N ASN A 310 -19.11 -0.87 2.35
CA ASN A 310 -18.05 0.00 2.86
C ASN A 310 -17.43 -0.61 4.11
N ASN A 311 -16.89 -1.81 3.96
CA ASN A 311 -16.13 -2.51 4.99
C ASN A 311 -14.65 -2.11 4.84
N SER A 312 -14.30 -0.86 5.15
CA SER A 312 -12.92 -0.37 4.98
C SER A 312 -12.03 -0.82 6.15
N SER A 313 -11.68 -2.11 6.19
CA SER A 313 -10.59 -2.59 7.05
C SER A 313 -9.27 -1.97 6.57
N SER A 314 -8.54 -1.30 7.45
CA SER A 314 -7.20 -0.81 7.12
C SER A 314 -6.18 -1.96 7.24
N CYS A 315 -5.20 -1.98 6.35
CA CYS A 315 -4.16 -2.99 6.34
C CYS A 315 -2.87 -2.43 6.96
N LEU A 316 -2.36 -3.13 7.97
CA LEU A 316 -1.09 -2.86 8.63
C LEU A 316 0.03 -2.67 7.60
N GLY A 317 0.86 -1.64 7.78
CA GLY A 317 2.01 -1.34 6.92
C GLY A 317 1.67 -0.82 5.52
N VAL A 318 0.41 -0.92 5.11
CA VAL A 318 -0.08 -0.57 3.78
C VAL A 318 -0.99 0.66 3.86
N SER A 319 -2.27 0.50 4.20
CA SER A 319 -3.22 1.60 4.32
C SER A 319 -3.36 2.14 5.74
N ALA A 320 -2.96 1.37 6.76
CA ALA A 320 -2.90 1.84 8.14
C ALA A 320 -1.70 2.78 8.37
N SER A 321 -1.82 3.63 9.40
CA SER A 321 -0.72 4.49 9.86
C SER A 321 0.35 3.71 10.64
N SER A 322 -0.01 2.57 11.23
CA SER A 322 0.87 1.62 11.89
C SER A 322 1.47 0.62 10.89
N GLY A 323 2.67 0.14 11.21
CA GLY A 323 3.47 -0.76 10.38
C GLY A 323 4.51 -1.48 11.24
N ALA A 324 5.04 -2.58 10.73
CA ALA A 324 5.91 -3.51 11.45
C ALA A 324 7.42 -3.25 11.26
N LEU A 325 7.83 -2.38 10.31
CA LEU A 325 9.21 -1.89 10.20
C LEU A 325 9.50 -0.85 11.29
N ALA A 326 9.40 -1.28 12.54
CA ALA A 326 9.55 -0.49 13.76
C ALA A 326 10.04 -1.35 14.93
N GLU A 327 10.51 -0.73 16.00
CA GLU A 327 10.90 -1.44 17.24
C GLU A 327 9.70 -2.02 18.00
N TYR A 328 8.57 -1.31 17.97
CA TYR A 328 7.34 -1.72 18.64
C TYR A 328 6.14 -1.49 17.74
N ILE A 329 5.06 -2.19 18.05
CA ILE A 329 3.76 -1.99 17.42
C ILE A 329 2.64 -2.17 18.44
N VAL A 330 1.58 -1.40 18.31
CA VAL A 330 0.37 -1.53 19.12
C VAL A 330 -0.78 -1.96 18.21
N LEU A 331 -1.44 -3.05 18.59
CA LEU A 331 -2.52 -3.66 17.83
C LEU A 331 -3.62 -4.18 18.77
N PRO A 332 -4.87 -4.29 18.29
CA PRO A 332 -5.90 -5.00 19.00
C PRO A 332 -5.48 -6.43 19.32
N VAL A 333 -5.78 -6.92 20.51
CA VAL A 333 -5.49 -8.32 20.91
C VAL A 333 -6.18 -9.30 19.96
N SER A 334 -7.35 -8.95 19.43
CA SER A 334 -8.10 -9.75 18.43
C SER A 334 -7.38 -9.91 17.09
N ASN A 335 -6.36 -9.11 16.83
CA ASN A 335 -5.52 -9.23 15.63
C ASN A 335 -4.32 -10.15 15.86
N LEU A 336 -3.97 -10.45 17.10
CA LEU A 336 -2.79 -11.22 17.45
C LEU A 336 -3.09 -12.71 17.52
N CYS A 337 -2.13 -13.51 17.08
CA CYS A 337 -2.18 -14.96 17.13
C CYS A 337 -0.85 -15.49 17.69
N VAL A 338 -0.92 -16.46 18.61
CA VAL A 338 0.25 -16.98 19.33
C VAL A 338 1.05 -17.90 18.41
N VAL A 339 2.35 -17.64 18.29
CA VAL A 339 3.26 -18.46 17.49
C VAL A 339 3.64 -19.72 18.29
N PRO A 340 3.41 -20.93 17.76
CA PRO A 340 3.87 -22.16 18.38
C PRO A 340 5.38 -22.17 18.62
N ALA A 341 5.83 -22.79 19.71
CA ALA A 341 7.23 -22.72 20.15
C ALA A 341 8.23 -23.35 19.17
N ASP A 342 7.77 -24.29 18.34
CA ASP A 342 8.52 -24.99 17.32
C ASP A 342 8.61 -24.21 16.00
N VAL A 343 7.77 -23.20 15.77
CA VAL A 343 7.84 -22.34 14.57
C VAL A 343 8.98 -21.32 14.71
N PRO A 344 9.99 -21.36 13.82
CA PRO A 344 11.06 -20.37 13.79
C PRO A 344 10.55 -18.96 13.45
N ASP A 345 11.19 -17.94 14.02
CA ASP A 345 10.81 -16.53 13.84
C ASP A 345 10.81 -16.09 12.36
N ASP A 346 11.74 -16.60 11.56
CA ASP A 346 11.81 -16.28 10.13
C ASP A 346 10.63 -16.88 9.37
N LEU A 347 10.28 -18.15 9.63
CA LEU A 347 9.15 -18.81 8.98
C LEU A 347 7.80 -18.24 9.41
N ALA A 348 7.67 -17.76 10.65
CA ALA A 348 6.45 -17.11 11.14
C ALA A 348 6.05 -15.88 10.31
N LEU A 349 6.99 -15.24 9.60
CA LEU A 349 6.70 -14.11 8.70
C LEU A 349 5.77 -14.47 7.54
N LEU A 350 5.72 -15.76 7.16
CA LEU A 350 4.87 -16.27 6.08
C LEU A 350 3.43 -16.59 6.54
N ALA A 351 3.13 -16.46 7.83
CA ALA A 351 1.85 -16.91 8.40
C ALA A 351 0.63 -16.25 7.74
N ASP A 352 0.68 -14.94 7.47
CA ASP A 352 -0.43 -14.26 6.79
C ASP A 352 -0.62 -14.76 5.36
N ASP A 353 0.45 -14.91 4.58
CA ASP A 353 0.35 -15.39 3.19
C ASP A 353 -0.16 -16.85 3.15
N VAL A 354 0.28 -17.69 4.10
CA VAL A 354 -0.24 -19.06 4.27
C VAL A 354 -1.72 -19.04 4.67
N ALA A 355 -2.18 -18.11 5.51
CA ALA A 355 -3.60 -18.00 5.84
C ALA A 355 -4.46 -17.73 4.60
N VAL A 356 -3.94 -16.96 3.62
CA VAL A 356 -4.60 -16.77 2.32
C VAL A 356 -4.65 -18.05 1.52
N VAL A 357 -3.53 -18.78 1.47
CA VAL A 357 -3.45 -20.06 0.77
C VAL A 357 -4.51 -21.01 1.31
N LEU A 358 -4.63 -21.13 2.63
CA LEU A 358 -5.64 -21.98 3.27
C LEU A 358 -7.06 -21.52 2.96
N SER A 359 -7.31 -20.20 2.93
CA SER A 359 -8.62 -19.65 2.55
C SER A 359 -8.98 -19.97 1.09
N ILE A 360 -8.03 -19.86 0.15
CA ILE A 360 -8.23 -20.22 -1.25
C ILE A 360 -8.48 -21.73 -1.38
N VAL A 361 -7.65 -22.52 -0.71
CA VAL A 361 -7.74 -23.99 -0.71
C VAL A 361 -9.09 -24.47 -0.19
N SER A 362 -9.63 -23.85 0.86
CA SER A 362 -10.95 -24.17 1.40
C SER A 362 -12.05 -24.06 0.33
N GLU A 363 -12.02 -22.97 -0.47
CA GLU A 363 -12.95 -22.78 -1.59
C GLU A 363 -12.73 -23.79 -2.72
N LEU A 364 -11.48 -24.11 -3.06
CA LEU A 364 -11.16 -25.11 -4.10
C LEU A 364 -11.60 -26.52 -3.68
N GLN A 365 -11.34 -26.93 -2.44
CA GLN A 365 -11.72 -28.23 -1.90
C GLN A 365 -13.24 -28.40 -1.83
N ARG A 366 -13.97 -27.36 -1.40
CA ARG A 366 -15.44 -27.38 -1.34
C ARG A 366 -16.06 -27.68 -2.71
N ARG A 367 -15.38 -27.30 -3.79
CA ARG A 367 -15.80 -27.50 -5.18
C ARG A 367 -15.18 -28.73 -5.85
N HIS A 368 -14.36 -29.50 -5.13
CA HIS A 368 -13.69 -30.69 -5.67
C HIS A 368 -12.86 -30.39 -6.92
N VAL A 369 -12.22 -29.21 -6.93
CA VAL A 369 -11.41 -28.72 -8.05
C VAL A 369 -10.15 -29.58 -8.20
N THR A 370 -9.81 -29.94 -9.44
CA THR A 370 -8.63 -30.76 -9.77
C THR A 370 -7.65 -30.07 -10.71
N ASN A 371 -8.14 -29.22 -11.63
CA ASN A 371 -7.34 -28.43 -12.56
C ASN A 371 -7.45 -26.94 -12.23
N VAL A 372 -6.32 -26.32 -11.87
CA VAL A 372 -6.26 -24.95 -11.36
C VAL A 372 -5.31 -24.12 -12.20
N ALA A 373 -5.75 -22.93 -12.59
CA ALA A 373 -4.86 -21.87 -13.04
C ALA A 373 -4.73 -20.79 -11.97
N ILE A 374 -3.52 -20.28 -11.77
CA ILE A 374 -3.20 -19.15 -10.90
C ILE A 374 -2.72 -18.01 -11.79
N LEU A 375 -3.40 -16.86 -11.73
CA LEU A 375 -2.95 -15.64 -12.38
C LEU A 375 -2.15 -14.84 -11.36
N SER A 376 -0.89 -14.53 -11.67
CA SER A 376 0.05 -13.88 -10.75
C SER A 376 0.76 -12.71 -11.40
N ASP A 377 1.04 -11.68 -10.64
CA ASP A 377 1.96 -10.60 -10.99
C ASP A 377 3.10 -10.52 -9.97
N GLY A 378 3.98 -9.53 -10.12
CA GLY A 378 5.12 -9.31 -9.21
C GLY A 378 4.70 -9.29 -7.73
N PRO A 379 3.78 -8.40 -7.30
CA PRO A 379 3.32 -8.35 -5.91
C PRO A 379 2.73 -9.66 -5.36
N ALA A 380 2.07 -10.47 -6.18
CA ALA A 380 1.44 -11.73 -5.76
C ALA A 380 2.35 -12.97 -5.91
N THR A 381 3.61 -12.81 -6.32
CA THR A 381 4.50 -13.94 -6.67
C THR A 381 4.78 -14.89 -5.51
N ILE A 382 4.99 -14.37 -4.30
CA ILE A 382 5.19 -15.22 -3.10
C ILE A 382 3.92 -16.01 -2.79
N LEU A 383 2.76 -15.34 -2.82
CA LEU A 383 1.47 -15.96 -2.55
C LEU A 383 1.14 -17.06 -3.58
N SER A 384 1.34 -16.80 -4.87
CA SER A 384 1.11 -17.79 -5.93
C SER A 384 2.04 -19.00 -5.78
N SER A 385 3.30 -18.77 -5.39
CA SER A 385 4.26 -19.84 -5.12
C SER A 385 3.87 -20.70 -3.93
N LEU A 386 3.45 -20.08 -2.82
CA LEU A 386 2.99 -20.81 -1.63
C LEU A 386 1.72 -21.62 -1.93
N LEU A 387 0.79 -21.05 -2.71
CA LEU A 387 -0.42 -21.75 -3.16
C LEU A 387 -0.08 -22.97 -4.02
N ALA A 388 0.76 -22.80 -5.05
CA ALA A 388 1.19 -23.91 -5.91
C ALA A 388 1.90 -25.02 -5.10
N ARG A 389 2.78 -24.63 -4.17
CA ARG A 389 3.46 -25.55 -3.26
C ARG A 389 2.47 -26.35 -2.41
N TYR A 390 1.51 -25.69 -1.78
CA TYR A 390 0.50 -26.34 -0.94
C TYR A 390 -0.37 -27.30 -1.76
N LEU A 391 -0.88 -26.86 -2.90
CA LEU A 391 -1.70 -27.72 -3.79
C LEU A 391 -0.93 -28.97 -4.21
N HIS A 392 0.35 -28.83 -4.55
CA HIS A 392 1.18 -29.95 -4.97
C HIS A 392 1.55 -30.90 -3.82
N GLN A 393 2.01 -30.38 -2.68
CA GLN A 393 2.57 -31.21 -1.60
C GLN A 393 1.50 -31.74 -0.66
N ASP A 394 0.57 -30.88 -0.25
CA ASP A 394 -0.41 -31.19 0.78
C ASP A 394 -1.70 -31.79 0.18
N LEU A 395 -2.13 -31.29 -0.98
CA LEU A 395 -3.29 -31.85 -1.69
C LEU A 395 -2.93 -32.86 -2.78
N GLN A 396 -1.64 -33.10 -3.02
CA GLN A 396 -1.15 -34.06 -4.01
C GLN A 396 -1.69 -33.79 -5.43
N ALA A 397 -1.98 -32.52 -5.75
CA ALA A 397 -2.41 -32.15 -7.08
C ALA A 397 -1.26 -32.40 -8.08
N PRO A 398 -1.51 -33.10 -9.20
CA PRO A 398 -0.48 -33.35 -10.20
C PRO A 398 0.03 -32.03 -10.78
N ALA A 399 1.35 -31.89 -10.93
CA ALA A 399 1.95 -30.64 -11.44
C ALA A 399 1.43 -30.23 -12.83
N HIS A 400 0.98 -31.19 -13.65
CA HIS A 400 0.38 -30.92 -14.97
C HIS A 400 -1.05 -30.37 -14.91
N ASN A 401 -1.69 -30.40 -13.74
CA ASN A 401 -3.01 -29.83 -13.48
C ASN A 401 -2.92 -28.45 -12.80
N LEU A 402 -1.71 -28.00 -12.48
CA LEU A 402 -1.44 -26.72 -11.84
C LEU A 402 -0.74 -25.82 -12.84
N HIS A 403 -1.40 -24.73 -13.23
CA HIS A 403 -0.89 -23.78 -14.21
C HIS A 403 -0.69 -22.42 -13.55
N VAL A 404 0.48 -21.81 -13.70
CA VAL A 404 0.76 -20.45 -13.25
C VAL A 404 0.98 -19.58 -14.47
N PHE A 405 0.07 -18.65 -14.71
CA PHE A 405 0.23 -17.62 -15.73
C PHE A 405 0.70 -16.34 -15.04
N SER A 406 1.93 -15.90 -15.32
CA SER A 406 2.45 -14.68 -14.71
C SER A 406 2.77 -13.59 -15.68
N THR A 407 2.39 -12.36 -15.33
CA THR A 407 2.82 -11.15 -16.03
C THR A 407 4.29 -10.79 -15.77
N SER A 408 4.93 -11.41 -14.77
CA SER A 408 6.37 -11.28 -14.57
C SER A 408 7.13 -12.09 -15.62
N THR A 409 8.17 -11.49 -16.19
CA THR A 409 9.07 -12.14 -17.16
C THR A 409 10.20 -12.92 -16.48
N THR A 410 10.32 -12.83 -15.15
CA THR A 410 11.30 -13.63 -14.40
C THR A 410 10.81 -15.08 -14.31
N GLU A 411 11.58 -16.00 -14.91
CA GLU A 411 11.41 -17.43 -14.63
C GLU A 411 11.78 -17.68 -13.17
N ASN A 412 10.76 -17.71 -12.31
CA ASN A 412 10.96 -17.93 -10.90
C ASN A 412 11.35 -19.40 -10.67
N SER A 413 12.57 -19.61 -10.18
CA SER A 413 13.08 -20.94 -9.80
C SER A 413 12.19 -21.68 -8.79
N VAL A 414 11.34 -20.95 -8.05
CA VAL A 414 10.54 -21.47 -6.94
C VAL A 414 9.25 -22.18 -7.39
N TRP A 415 8.68 -21.86 -8.56
CA TRP A 415 7.49 -22.56 -9.09
C TRP A 415 7.81 -23.91 -9.73
N SER A 416 9.01 -24.03 -10.30
CA SER A 416 9.39 -25.12 -11.21
C SER A 416 9.13 -26.55 -10.72
N PRO A 417 9.22 -26.89 -9.41
CA PRO A 417 8.90 -28.24 -8.96
C PRO A 417 7.39 -28.52 -8.79
N HIS A 418 6.55 -27.48 -8.72
CA HIS A 418 5.16 -27.62 -8.23
C HIS A 418 4.10 -27.45 -9.32
N ALA A 419 4.36 -26.65 -10.35
CA ALA A 419 3.36 -26.27 -11.35
C ALA A 419 3.99 -25.98 -12.72
N SER A 420 3.17 -26.06 -13.77
CA SER A 420 3.53 -25.56 -15.09
C SER A 420 3.50 -24.03 -15.10
N PHE A 421 4.64 -23.41 -15.33
CA PHE A 421 4.76 -21.95 -15.44
C PHE A 421 4.62 -21.48 -16.89
N THR A 422 3.92 -20.37 -17.10
CA THR A 422 3.79 -19.72 -18.40
C THR A 422 3.88 -18.19 -18.23
N PRO A 423 4.96 -17.55 -18.70
CA PRO A 423 5.01 -16.10 -18.74
C PRO A 423 3.96 -15.62 -19.76
N LEU A 424 3.11 -14.70 -19.33
CA LEU A 424 1.98 -14.20 -20.10
C LEU A 424 1.76 -12.72 -19.82
N ASP A 425 2.02 -11.90 -20.83
CA ASP A 425 1.53 -10.52 -20.84
C ASP A 425 0.03 -10.52 -21.17
N ILE A 426 -0.79 -10.44 -20.13
CA ILE A 426 -2.26 -10.41 -20.24
C ILE A 426 -2.77 -9.17 -20.98
N TYR A 427 -1.93 -8.14 -21.18
CA TYR A 427 -2.28 -6.94 -21.93
C TYR A 427 -2.00 -7.05 -23.42
N GLN A 428 -1.34 -8.14 -23.87
CA GLN A 428 -1.11 -8.43 -25.29
C GLN A 428 -2.17 -9.40 -25.83
N PRO A 429 -3.09 -8.93 -26.71
CA PRO A 429 -4.19 -9.76 -27.21
C PRO A 429 -3.73 -11.04 -27.93
N ALA A 430 -2.59 -10.99 -28.62
CA ALA A 430 -2.05 -12.16 -29.33
C ALA A 430 -1.57 -13.25 -28.36
N ALA A 431 -0.95 -12.87 -27.25
CA ALA A 431 -0.48 -13.80 -26.22
C ALA A 431 -1.67 -14.45 -25.50
N VAL A 432 -2.67 -13.63 -25.13
CA VAL A 432 -3.92 -14.11 -24.54
C VAL A 432 -4.67 -15.06 -25.48
N ALA A 433 -4.83 -14.69 -26.76
CA ALA A 433 -5.53 -15.52 -27.74
C ALA A 433 -4.84 -16.88 -27.96
N HIS A 434 -3.51 -16.94 -27.85
CA HIS A 434 -2.78 -18.21 -27.94
C HIS A 434 -3.16 -19.15 -26.79
N VAL A 435 -3.18 -18.67 -25.55
CA VAL A 435 -3.56 -19.49 -24.39
C VAL A 435 -5.05 -19.87 -24.45
N LEU A 436 -5.92 -18.92 -24.81
CA LEU A 436 -7.36 -19.21 -24.94
C LEU A 436 -7.67 -20.23 -26.04
N SER A 437 -6.84 -20.33 -27.07
CA SER A 437 -7.00 -21.38 -28.10
C SER A 437 -6.81 -22.80 -27.55
N GLN A 438 -6.15 -22.94 -26.40
CA GLN A 438 -5.91 -24.20 -25.69
C GLN A 438 -6.89 -24.41 -24.54
N GLN A 439 -7.87 -23.53 -24.34
CA GLN A 439 -8.80 -23.59 -23.20
C GLN A 439 -9.43 -24.98 -23.01
N THR A 440 -9.89 -25.60 -24.09
CA THR A 440 -10.53 -26.92 -24.06
C THR A 440 -9.57 -28.04 -23.69
N GLU A 441 -8.28 -27.87 -24.01
CA GLU A 441 -7.23 -28.82 -23.64
C GLU A 441 -6.81 -28.67 -22.17
N LEU A 442 -6.74 -27.42 -21.70
CA LEU A 442 -6.44 -27.10 -20.29
C LEU A 442 -7.56 -27.53 -19.35
N ALA A 443 -8.82 -27.43 -19.78
CA ALA A 443 -10.01 -27.87 -19.04
C ALA A 443 -9.96 -27.47 -17.54
N LEU A 444 -9.79 -26.17 -17.29
CA LEU A 444 -9.56 -25.62 -15.95
C LEU A 444 -10.86 -25.56 -15.16
N ASP A 445 -10.93 -26.28 -14.04
CA ASP A 445 -12.06 -26.24 -13.10
C ASP A 445 -12.13 -24.90 -12.36
N ALA A 446 -10.97 -24.32 -12.04
CA ALA A 446 -10.89 -23.03 -11.38
C ALA A 446 -9.75 -22.14 -11.88
N VAL A 447 -9.98 -20.84 -11.84
CA VAL A 447 -8.96 -19.80 -12.03
C VAL A 447 -8.90 -18.94 -10.77
N VAL A 448 -7.73 -18.90 -10.13
CA VAL A 448 -7.43 -18.03 -8.99
C VAL A 448 -6.76 -16.77 -9.51
N ASP A 449 -7.50 -15.67 -9.53
CA ASP A 449 -6.99 -14.36 -9.92
C ASP A 449 -6.39 -13.65 -8.70
N LEU A 450 -5.06 -13.62 -8.65
CA LEU A 450 -4.33 -12.85 -7.65
C LEU A 450 -3.98 -11.45 -8.14
N ILE A 451 -4.23 -11.08 -9.41
CA ILE A 451 -3.86 -9.80 -10.04
C ILE A 451 -4.93 -8.73 -9.79
N GLY A 452 -6.21 -9.11 -9.76
CA GLY A 452 -7.30 -8.21 -9.35
C GLY A 452 -7.53 -7.00 -10.27
N SER A 453 -7.29 -7.18 -11.57
CA SER A 453 -7.53 -6.17 -12.61
C SER A 453 -8.72 -6.56 -13.50
N GLU A 454 -9.28 -5.61 -14.26
CA GLU A 454 -10.32 -5.91 -15.26
C GLU A 454 -9.83 -6.89 -16.33
N THR A 455 -8.60 -6.68 -16.80
CA THR A 455 -7.96 -7.54 -17.81
C THR A 455 -7.75 -8.95 -17.30
N SER A 456 -7.31 -9.13 -16.04
CA SER A 456 -7.14 -10.45 -15.43
C SER A 456 -8.47 -11.14 -15.17
N ALA A 457 -9.50 -10.40 -14.74
CA ALA A 457 -10.83 -10.96 -14.52
C ALA A 457 -11.51 -11.38 -15.84
N GLU A 458 -11.38 -10.59 -16.91
CA GLU A 458 -11.84 -10.95 -18.25
C GLU A 458 -11.11 -12.20 -18.77
N PHE A 459 -9.79 -12.25 -18.59
CA PHE A 459 -8.99 -13.42 -18.96
C PHE A 459 -9.39 -14.65 -18.14
N ALA A 460 -9.54 -14.55 -16.83
CA ALA A 460 -9.96 -15.65 -15.95
C ALA A 460 -11.33 -16.21 -16.35
N THR A 461 -12.28 -15.31 -16.59
CA THR A 461 -13.65 -15.66 -17.04
C THR A 461 -13.63 -16.33 -18.40
N SER A 462 -12.72 -15.91 -19.29
CA SER A 462 -12.56 -16.51 -20.62
C SER A 462 -11.82 -17.83 -20.59
N LEU A 463 -10.92 -18.04 -19.62
CA LEU A 463 -10.03 -19.20 -19.52
C LEU A 463 -10.66 -20.38 -18.77
N VAL A 464 -11.35 -20.13 -17.66
CA VAL A 464 -12.03 -21.20 -16.88
C VAL A 464 -13.02 -21.96 -17.75
N GLN A 465 -13.24 -23.26 -17.55
CA GLN A 465 -14.25 -24.03 -18.30
C GLN A 465 -15.69 -23.67 -17.89
N SER A 466 -16.68 -24.09 -18.68
CA SER A 466 -18.09 -23.92 -18.31
C SER A 466 -18.42 -24.68 -17.02
N MET A 467 -19.27 -24.12 -16.17
CA MET A 467 -19.55 -24.57 -14.80
C MET A 467 -18.34 -24.52 -13.86
N GLY A 468 -17.23 -23.92 -14.28
CA GLY A 468 -16.06 -23.73 -13.45
C GLY A 468 -16.16 -22.48 -12.57
N CYS A 469 -15.10 -22.23 -11.80
CA CYS A 469 -15.07 -21.20 -10.77
C CYS A 469 -13.95 -20.17 -10.99
N VAL A 470 -14.26 -18.88 -10.80
CA VAL A 470 -13.27 -17.81 -10.75
C VAL A 470 -13.18 -17.29 -9.32
N LEU A 471 -12.00 -17.41 -8.70
CA LEU A 471 -11.71 -16.90 -7.37
C LEU A 471 -10.96 -15.56 -7.50
N LEU A 472 -11.56 -14.48 -7.05
CA LEU A 472 -10.99 -13.14 -7.02
C LEU A 472 -10.44 -12.86 -5.61
N VAL A 473 -9.13 -12.72 -5.48
CA VAL A 473 -8.47 -12.55 -4.18
C VAL A 473 -8.20 -11.07 -3.89
N ASP A 474 -8.59 -10.60 -2.70
CA ASP A 474 -8.38 -9.22 -2.27
C ASP A 474 -6.89 -8.83 -2.24
N ARG A 475 -6.60 -7.64 -2.78
CA ARG A 475 -5.24 -7.08 -2.92
C ARG A 475 -4.94 -5.92 -1.97
N SER A 476 -5.83 -5.58 -1.05
CA SER A 476 -5.60 -4.47 -0.11
C SER A 476 -4.37 -4.65 0.81
N ARG A 477 -3.82 -5.88 0.87
CA ARG A 477 -2.55 -6.21 1.54
C ARG A 477 -1.29 -5.99 0.71
N LEU A 478 -1.43 -5.84 -0.60
CA LEU A 478 -0.31 -5.71 -1.53
C LEU A 478 -0.26 -4.32 -2.15
N GLU A 479 -1.36 -3.56 -2.08
CA GLU A 479 -1.51 -2.25 -2.71
C GLU A 479 -2.26 -1.27 -1.82
N LEU A 480 -1.86 0.01 -1.87
CA LEU A 480 -2.46 1.07 -1.06
C LEU A 480 -3.90 1.40 -1.47
N ARG A 481 -4.18 1.31 -2.78
CA ARG A 481 -5.49 1.62 -3.37
C ARG A 481 -5.88 0.51 -4.34
N PRO A 482 -6.24 -0.68 -3.84
CA PRO A 482 -6.79 -1.71 -4.70
C PRO A 482 -8.06 -1.19 -5.37
N ARG A 483 -8.40 -1.75 -6.53
CA ARG A 483 -9.64 -1.37 -7.21
C ARG A 483 -10.84 -1.75 -6.35
N ALA A 484 -11.72 -0.78 -6.09
CA ALA A 484 -12.95 -1.01 -5.33
C ALA A 484 -14.00 -1.83 -6.10
N SER A 485 -13.87 -1.91 -7.43
CA SER A 485 -14.73 -2.69 -8.31
C SER A 485 -13.95 -3.16 -9.53
N VAL A 486 -14.26 -4.38 -9.99
CA VAL A 486 -13.76 -4.94 -11.25
C VAL A 486 -14.96 -5.18 -12.16
N ALA A 487 -14.90 -4.66 -13.39
CA ALA A 487 -15.93 -4.94 -14.38
C ALA A 487 -15.78 -6.38 -14.89
N LEU A 488 -16.91 -7.11 -14.98
CA LEU A 488 -16.97 -8.47 -15.53
C LEU A 488 -18.08 -8.58 -16.59
N ASP A 489 -17.84 -9.42 -17.60
CA ASP A 489 -18.87 -9.80 -18.57
C ASP A 489 -19.85 -10.80 -17.94
N MET A 490 -20.94 -10.27 -17.38
CA MET A 490 -21.99 -11.08 -16.78
C MET A 490 -22.71 -11.99 -17.78
N ASN A 491 -22.67 -11.69 -19.09
CA ASN A 491 -23.23 -12.60 -20.09
C ASN A 491 -22.41 -13.89 -20.15
N ALA A 492 -21.08 -13.79 -20.18
CA ALA A 492 -20.20 -14.96 -20.13
C ALA A 492 -20.40 -15.76 -18.84
N VAL A 493 -20.51 -15.08 -17.69
CA VAL A 493 -20.78 -15.74 -16.39
C VAL A 493 -22.08 -16.54 -16.43
N VAL A 494 -23.17 -15.95 -16.92
CA VAL A 494 -24.50 -16.59 -16.97
C VAL A 494 -24.54 -17.72 -18.00
N VAL A 495 -24.10 -17.48 -19.22
CA VAL A 495 -24.18 -18.46 -20.33
C VAL A 495 -23.32 -19.69 -20.05
N ARG A 496 -22.19 -19.51 -19.38
CA ARG A 496 -21.26 -20.60 -19.06
C ARG A 496 -21.45 -21.14 -17.65
N GLU A 497 -22.46 -20.67 -16.91
CA GLU A 497 -22.79 -21.09 -15.55
C GLU A 497 -21.61 -20.99 -14.58
N LEU A 498 -20.82 -19.92 -14.69
CA LEU A 498 -19.62 -19.75 -13.87
C LEU A 498 -19.97 -19.33 -12.45
N GLU A 499 -19.20 -19.84 -11.49
CA GLU A 499 -19.24 -19.37 -10.10
C GLU A 499 -18.15 -18.33 -9.88
N VAL A 500 -18.50 -17.14 -9.40
CA VAL A 500 -17.54 -16.08 -9.06
C VAL A 500 -17.49 -15.92 -7.54
N VAL A 501 -16.28 -16.00 -6.99
CA VAL A 501 -16.04 -16.08 -5.55
C VAL A 501 -15.05 -15.00 -5.16
N SER A 502 -15.36 -14.26 -4.11
CA SER A 502 -14.39 -13.32 -3.52
C SER A 502 -13.71 -13.99 -2.33
N VAL A 503 -12.38 -13.91 -2.28
CA VAL A 503 -11.59 -14.30 -1.11
C VAL A 503 -11.07 -13.01 -0.48
N HIS A 504 -11.56 -12.70 0.71
CA HIS A 504 -11.17 -11.53 1.51
C HIS A 504 -11.10 -11.92 2.98
N ASP A 505 -10.42 -11.11 3.80
CA ASP A 505 -10.30 -11.29 5.25
C ASP A 505 -9.98 -12.74 5.69
N CYS A 506 -8.71 -13.13 5.53
CA CYS A 506 -8.26 -14.49 5.83
C CYS A 506 -7.89 -14.69 7.31
N ARG A 507 -8.32 -13.81 8.23
CA ARG A 507 -7.91 -13.86 9.65
C ARG A 507 -8.21 -15.21 10.30
N SER A 508 -9.38 -15.77 10.04
CA SER A 508 -9.83 -17.04 10.62
C SER A 508 -8.93 -18.24 10.30
N HIS A 509 -8.03 -18.10 9.31
CA HIS A 509 -7.09 -19.13 8.91
C HIS A 509 -5.68 -18.93 9.49
N LEU A 510 -5.45 -17.88 10.31
CA LEU A 510 -4.12 -17.56 10.81
C LEU A 510 -3.60 -18.60 11.81
N ASP A 511 -4.44 -19.11 12.72
CA ASP A 511 -4.07 -20.20 13.61
C ASP A 511 -3.70 -21.46 12.83
N ALA A 512 -4.54 -21.86 11.87
CA ALA A 512 -4.29 -23.01 11.00
C ALA A 512 -3.02 -22.83 10.14
N ALA A 513 -2.69 -21.60 9.75
CA ALA A 513 -1.45 -21.30 9.05
C ALA A 513 -0.21 -21.52 9.91
N LEU A 514 -0.26 -21.16 11.19
CA LEU A 514 0.84 -21.42 12.13
C LEU A 514 0.96 -22.91 12.45
N GLU A 515 -0.16 -23.62 12.61
CA GLU A 515 -0.16 -25.08 12.74
C GLU A 515 0.45 -25.74 11.51
N TYR A 516 0.08 -25.31 10.30
CA TYR A 516 0.70 -25.75 9.06
C TYR A 516 2.22 -25.54 9.10
N LEU A 517 2.68 -24.32 9.39
CA LEU A 517 4.12 -24.03 9.47
C LEU A 517 4.83 -24.91 10.51
N ALA A 518 4.21 -25.18 11.66
CA ALA A 518 4.74 -26.08 12.69
C ALA A 518 4.93 -27.51 12.15
N THR A 519 3.98 -28.02 11.35
CA THR A 519 4.14 -29.33 10.70
C THR A 519 5.28 -29.34 9.67
N GLN A 520 5.45 -28.27 8.91
CA GLN A 520 6.49 -28.18 7.87
C GLN A 520 7.90 -28.13 8.46
N VAL A 521 8.06 -27.59 9.68
CA VAL A 521 9.36 -27.51 10.37
C VAL A 521 9.98 -28.88 10.67
N GLN A 522 9.17 -29.94 10.69
CA GLN A 522 9.65 -31.31 10.92
C GLN A 522 10.49 -31.86 9.76
N SER A 523 10.44 -31.25 8.57
CA SER A 523 11.21 -31.64 7.38
C SER A 523 12.23 -30.57 7.01
N GLN A 524 13.52 -30.94 6.98
CA GLN A 524 14.59 -30.02 6.56
C GLN A 524 14.41 -29.51 5.13
N GLN A 525 13.85 -30.34 4.24
CA GLN A 525 13.56 -29.94 2.87
C GLN A 525 12.46 -28.87 2.83
N CYS A 526 11.35 -29.09 3.52
CA CYS A 526 10.24 -28.12 3.57
C CYS A 526 10.71 -26.79 4.19
N VAL A 527 11.55 -26.84 5.23
CA VAL A 527 12.17 -25.64 5.82
C VAL A 527 13.05 -24.90 4.81
N ALA A 528 13.86 -25.62 4.04
CA ALA A 528 14.71 -25.00 3.02
C ALA A 528 13.90 -24.35 1.90
N GLU A 529 12.82 -25.00 1.45
CA GLU A 529 11.89 -24.46 0.46
C GLU A 529 11.16 -23.20 0.97
N LEU A 530 10.64 -23.23 2.20
CA LEU A 530 9.98 -22.05 2.79
C LEU A 530 10.96 -20.90 3.01
N ARG A 531 12.22 -21.17 3.40
CA ARG A 531 13.25 -20.14 3.50
C ARG A 531 13.67 -19.56 2.16
N ALA A 532 13.37 -20.21 1.04
CA ALA A 532 13.65 -19.64 -0.28
C ALA A 532 12.83 -18.37 -0.56
N TYR A 533 11.69 -18.19 0.14
CA TYR A 533 10.88 -16.96 0.09
C TYR A 533 11.42 -15.83 0.97
N LEU A 534 12.56 -16.02 1.66
CA LEU A 534 13.11 -15.05 2.60
C LEU A 534 14.56 -14.71 2.23
N LEU A 535 14.86 -13.42 2.15
CA LEU A 535 16.23 -12.91 2.03
C LEU A 535 16.90 -12.82 3.41
N GLY A 536 18.21 -12.58 3.42
CA GLY A 536 18.96 -12.38 4.65
C GLY A 536 18.44 -11.24 5.52
N GLY A 537 18.80 -11.25 6.80
CA GLY A 537 18.40 -10.22 7.76
C GLY A 537 19.20 -8.92 7.59
N VAL A 538 18.51 -7.78 7.63
CA VAL A 538 19.09 -6.43 7.71
C VAL A 538 18.61 -5.74 8.99
N ALA A 539 19.48 -4.93 9.61
CA ALA A 539 19.06 -4.11 10.75
C ALA A 539 18.10 -3.00 10.30
N LEU A 540 17.12 -2.64 11.12
CA LEU A 540 16.14 -1.59 10.81
C LEU A 540 16.79 -0.26 10.43
N SER A 541 17.92 0.10 11.05
CA SER A 541 18.70 1.30 10.72
C SER A 541 19.28 1.31 9.30
N HIS A 542 19.45 0.14 8.68
CA HIS A 542 19.99 -0.02 7.32
C HIS A 542 18.91 -0.40 6.31
N ALA A 543 17.69 -0.72 6.76
CA ALA A 543 16.61 -1.20 5.90
C ALA A 543 16.26 -0.21 4.78
N LEU A 544 16.24 1.10 5.05
CA LEU A 544 15.95 2.11 4.02
C LEU A 544 16.93 2.04 2.84
N LEU A 545 18.24 1.96 3.14
CA LEU A 545 19.28 1.91 2.12
C LEU A 545 19.17 0.63 1.29
N GLU A 546 18.93 -0.50 1.96
CA GLU A 546 18.76 -1.80 1.30
C GLU A 546 17.54 -1.77 0.36
N LEU A 547 16.39 -1.31 0.86
CA LEU A 547 15.15 -1.22 0.07
C LEU A 547 15.27 -0.24 -1.11
N GLN A 548 16.08 0.80 -0.99
CA GLN A 548 16.34 1.73 -2.08
C GLN A 548 17.27 1.16 -3.15
N THR A 549 18.18 0.24 -2.80
CA THR A 549 19.25 -0.21 -3.70
C THR A 549 19.04 -1.62 -4.27
N MET A 550 18.26 -2.48 -3.61
CA MET A 550 18.08 -3.87 -4.04
C MET A 550 17.27 -4.02 -5.36
N PRO A 551 17.59 -4.98 -6.24
CA PRO A 551 16.78 -5.23 -7.44
C PRO A 551 15.32 -5.58 -7.09
N GLU A 552 14.34 -5.05 -7.83
CA GLU A 552 12.91 -5.33 -7.55
C GLU A 552 12.55 -6.79 -7.78
N ASP A 553 13.14 -7.40 -8.80
CA ASP A 553 12.95 -8.82 -9.11
C ASP A 553 13.34 -9.72 -7.91
N ALA A 554 14.39 -9.33 -7.18
CA ALA A 554 14.86 -10.08 -6.01
C ALA A 554 13.87 -10.03 -4.83
N ILE A 555 13.11 -8.94 -4.68
CA ILE A 555 12.11 -8.80 -3.59
C ILE A 555 10.69 -9.20 -4.04
N ALA A 556 10.40 -9.18 -5.33
CA ALA A 556 9.13 -9.68 -5.86
C ALA A 556 8.93 -11.16 -5.49
N GLU A 557 10.02 -11.93 -5.47
CA GLU A 557 10.02 -13.35 -5.17
C GLU A 557 10.29 -13.67 -3.68
N ARG A 558 10.74 -12.70 -2.88
CA ARG A 558 11.22 -12.94 -1.51
C ARG A 558 11.03 -11.74 -0.59
N TYR A 559 10.74 -11.99 0.69
CA TYR A 559 10.71 -10.95 1.71
C TYR A 559 12.10 -10.64 2.26
N LEU A 560 12.43 -9.36 2.36
CA LEU A 560 13.60 -8.90 3.11
C LEU A 560 13.28 -8.93 4.60
N GLN A 561 14.10 -9.67 5.37
CA GLN A 561 13.93 -9.78 6.81
C GLN A 561 14.55 -8.55 7.49
N VAL A 562 13.74 -7.77 8.19
CA VAL A 562 14.19 -6.60 8.94
C VAL A 562 14.18 -6.91 10.43
N VAL A 563 15.32 -6.69 11.09
CA VAL A 563 15.51 -6.91 12.52
C VAL A 563 15.65 -5.54 13.21
N PRO A 564 14.72 -5.16 14.10
CA PRO A 564 14.77 -3.88 14.82
C PRO A 564 16.03 -3.65 15.64
#